data_AF-Q4BVZ7-F1
#
_entry.id   AF-Q4BVZ7-F1
#
_cell.length_a   1.000
_cell.length_b   1.000
_cell.length_c   1.000
_cell.angle_alpha   90.00
_cell.angle_beta   90.00
_cell.angle_gamma   90.00
#
_symmetry.space_group_name_H-M   'P 1'
#
loop_
_entity.id
_entity.type
_entity.pdbx_description
1 polymer ?
#
loop_
_entity_poly.entity_id
_entity_poly.type
_entity_poly.pdbx_seq_one_letter_code
_entity_poly.pdbx_strand_id
1 'polypeptide(L)'
;GKIILATNLVEENKLEASEILITYKNQQSTERGFRFLKDPLFFTDSFFVEKPERIETMLFLMSLCLLIYNLGQRELRNCLKRVKKGINNQVGKVTLRPTLRWIFQCFQGIHYVILNRVKQIVNLTEERRFILSLLPASCQRYYL
;
A
#
# COMPACT_ATOMS: atom_id res chain seq x y z
N GLY A 1 25.43 -15.20 -12.58
CA GLY A 1 26.08 -15.14 -11.25
C GLY A 1 25.69 -16.37 -10.46
N LYS A 2 26.59 -16.88 -9.60
CA LYS A 2 26.29 -17.99 -8.68
C LYS A 2 25.74 -17.41 -7.35
N ILE A 3 24.76 -18.07 -6.74
CA ILE A 3 24.17 -17.68 -5.45
C ILE A 3 24.36 -18.85 -4.50
N ILE A 4 24.91 -18.60 -3.31
CA ILE A 4 25.09 -19.59 -2.26
C ILE A 4 24.09 -19.24 -1.15
N LEU A 5 23.23 -20.18 -0.78
CA LEU A 5 22.20 -20.01 0.26
C LEU A 5 22.42 -21.05 1.35
N ALA A 6 22.42 -20.61 2.60
CA ALA A 6 22.40 -21.49 3.77
C ALA A 6 20.99 -21.51 4.36
N THR A 7 20.50 -22.70 4.71
CA THR A 7 19.17 -22.89 5.30
C THR A 7 19.26 -23.80 6.53
N ASN A 8 18.37 -23.62 7.49
CA ASN A 8 18.23 -24.47 8.69
C ASN A 8 17.33 -25.69 8.46
N LEU A 9 16.91 -25.95 7.21
CA LEU A 9 16.14 -27.13 6.84
C LEU A 9 17.04 -28.36 6.88
N VAL A 10 16.77 -29.25 7.83
CA VAL A 10 17.55 -30.48 8.05
C VAL A 10 17.16 -31.60 7.07
N GLU A 11 15.91 -31.60 6.61
CA GLU A 11 15.38 -32.60 5.66
C GLU A 11 15.54 -32.10 4.23
N GLU A 12 16.34 -32.80 3.42
CA GLU A 12 16.66 -32.43 2.03
C GLU A 12 15.44 -32.36 1.10
N ASN A 13 14.35 -33.06 1.43
CA ASN A 13 13.15 -33.16 0.59
C ASN A 13 12.00 -32.22 1.02
N LYS A 14 12.20 -31.34 2.02
CA LYS A 14 11.11 -30.47 2.50
C LYS A 14 10.77 -29.34 1.54
N LEU A 15 11.76 -28.83 0.82
CA LEU A 15 11.61 -27.73 -0.13
C LEU A 15 12.57 -27.93 -1.30
N GLU A 16 12.05 -27.72 -2.50
CA GLU A 16 12.86 -27.73 -3.72
C GLU A 16 13.85 -26.56 -3.71
N ALA A 17 15.04 -26.75 -4.31
CA ALA A 17 16.04 -25.68 -4.42
C ALA A 17 15.48 -24.42 -5.12
N SER A 18 14.52 -24.62 -6.04
CA SER A 18 13.81 -23.54 -6.72
C SER A 18 12.94 -22.71 -5.75
N GLU A 19 12.26 -23.35 -4.81
CA GLU A 19 11.42 -22.70 -3.80
C GLU A 19 12.26 -21.93 -2.78
N ILE A 20 13.41 -22.48 -2.38
CA ILE A 20 14.38 -21.81 -1.52
C ILE A 20 14.86 -20.51 -2.19
N LEU A 21 15.22 -20.58 -3.47
CA LEU A 21 15.68 -19.41 -4.22
C LEU A 21 14.58 -18.36 -4.40
N ILE A 22 13.34 -18.77 -4.71
CA ILE A 22 12.18 -17.87 -4.83
C ILE A 22 11.93 -17.17 -3.49
N THR A 23 11.95 -17.91 -2.39
CA THR A 23 11.72 -17.40 -1.04
C THR A 23 12.78 -16.36 -0.68
N TYR A 24 14.05 -16.67 -0.92
CA TYR A 24 15.16 -15.74 -0.71
C TYR A 24 14.99 -14.45 -1.53
N LYS A 25 14.67 -14.56 -2.83
CA LYS A 25 14.47 -13.37 -3.68
C LYS A 25 13.26 -12.52 -3.25
N ASN A 26 12.23 -13.13 -2.66
CA ASN A 26 11.07 -12.39 -2.15
C ASN A 26 11.40 -11.53 -0.93
N GLN A 27 12.51 -11.78 -0.22
CA GLN A 27 12.99 -10.95 0.90
C GLN A 27 13.40 -9.53 0.46
N GLN A 28 13.79 -9.33 -0.80
CA GLN A 28 14.04 -7.98 -1.34
C GLN A 28 12.78 -7.11 -1.40
N SER A 29 11.58 -7.71 -1.27
CA SER A 29 10.33 -6.95 -1.23
C SER A 29 10.21 -6.14 0.07
N THR A 30 10.70 -6.68 1.19
CA THR A 30 10.78 -6.02 2.50
C THR A 30 11.74 -4.83 2.49
N GLU A 31 12.90 -4.96 1.84
CA GLU A 31 13.88 -3.88 1.68
C GLU A 31 13.34 -2.67 0.91
N ARG A 32 12.54 -2.92 -0.13
CA ARG A 32 11.84 -1.86 -0.87
C ARG A 32 10.80 -1.15 0.00
N GLY A 33 10.19 -1.85 0.95
CA GLY A 33 9.31 -1.26 1.96
C GLY A 33 10.04 -0.24 2.84
N PHE A 34 11.28 -0.51 3.24
CA PHE A 34 12.06 0.42 4.07
C PHE A 34 12.43 1.73 3.37
N ARG A 35 12.41 1.78 2.02
CA ARG A 35 12.55 3.06 1.30
C ARG A 35 11.43 4.03 1.68
N PHE A 36 10.23 3.54 1.99
CA PHE A 36 9.13 4.37 2.48
C PHE A 36 9.48 5.06 3.80
N LEU A 37 10.10 4.36 4.75
CA LEU A 37 10.51 4.96 6.03
C LEU A 37 11.60 6.03 5.88
N LYS A 38 12.35 5.98 4.78
CA LYS A 38 13.43 6.91 4.45
C LYS A 38 12.99 7.99 3.46
N ASP A 39 11.73 7.98 3.01
CA ASP A 39 11.25 8.94 2.01
C ASP A 39 10.98 10.30 2.69
N PRO A 40 11.67 11.39 2.29
CA PRO A 40 11.50 12.71 2.91
C PRO A 40 10.09 13.27 2.79
N LEU A 41 9.24 12.71 1.90
CA LEU A 41 7.81 13.01 1.84
C LEU A 41 7.02 12.62 3.10
N PHE A 42 7.61 11.87 4.04
CA PHE A 42 7.02 11.62 5.36
C PHE A 42 7.14 12.80 6.33
N PHE A 43 7.54 13.98 5.86
CA PHE A 43 7.68 15.18 6.68
C PHE A 43 8.65 14.97 7.85
N THR A 44 9.61 14.05 7.72
CA THR A 44 10.63 13.79 8.76
C THR A 44 11.42 15.05 9.08
N ASP A 45 11.59 15.95 8.09
CA ASP A 45 12.25 17.24 8.26
C ASP A 45 11.33 18.29 8.93
N SER A 46 10.01 18.08 8.90
CA SER A 46 9.01 18.99 9.52
C SER A 46 8.68 18.61 10.95
N PHE A 47 8.86 17.34 11.31
CA PHE A 47 8.89 16.92 12.69
C PHE A 47 10.29 17.26 13.21
N PHE A 48 10.45 18.40 13.89
CA PHE A 48 11.67 18.73 14.62
C PHE A 48 11.85 17.76 15.80
N VAL A 49 12.21 16.51 15.48
CA VAL A 49 12.32 15.41 16.43
C VAL A 49 13.72 15.38 17.00
N GLU A 50 14.03 16.34 17.85
CA GLU A 50 15.35 16.44 18.50
C GLU A 50 15.51 15.42 19.65
N LYS A 51 14.39 14.95 20.20
CA LYS A 51 14.38 14.01 21.34
C LYS A 51 14.37 12.55 20.87
N PRO A 52 15.27 11.67 21.35
CA PRO A 52 15.34 10.26 20.98
C PRO A 52 14.01 9.51 21.11
N GLU A 53 13.24 9.78 22.16
CA GLU A 53 11.98 9.08 22.46
C GLU A 53 10.90 9.38 21.39
N ARG A 54 10.92 10.60 20.86
CA ARG A 54 10.00 10.98 19.79
C ARG A 54 10.41 10.35 18.45
N ILE A 55 11.71 10.13 18.22
CA ILE A 55 12.21 9.45 17.02
C ILE A 55 11.75 7.99 17.04
N GLU A 56 11.92 7.32 18.18
CA GLU A 56 11.48 5.92 18.36
C GLU A 56 9.97 5.77 18.15
N THR A 57 9.17 6.66 18.76
CA THR A 57 7.72 6.67 18.59
C THR A 57 7.32 6.86 17.12
N MET A 58 7.97 7.79 16.42
CA MET A 58 7.71 8.02 14.99
C MET A 58 8.09 6.80 14.13
N LEU A 59 9.24 6.19 14.38
CA LEU A 59 9.66 4.97 13.67
C LEU A 59 8.67 3.84 13.86
N PHE A 60 8.14 3.66 15.07
CA PHE A 60 7.11 2.66 15.35
C PHE A 60 5.82 2.95 14.58
N LEU A 61 5.30 4.19 14.65
CA LEU A 61 4.10 4.60 13.91
C LEU A 61 4.26 4.45 12.40
N MET A 62 5.38 4.89 11.84
CA MET A 62 5.65 4.77 10.41
C MET A 62 5.76 3.30 9.97
N SER A 63 6.34 2.44 10.80
CA SER A 63 6.43 0.99 10.54
C SER A 63 5.05 0.33 10.56
N LEU A 64 4.21 0.70 11.53
CA LEU A 64 2.82 0.24 11.60
C LEU A 64 2.01 0.71 10.39
N CYS A 65 2.16 1.98 10.00
CA CYS A 65 1.56 2.51 8.79
C CYS A 65 2.01 1.69 7.57
N LEU A 66 3.31 1.45 7.39
CA LEU A 66 3.82 0.65 6.28
C LEU A 66 3.21 -0.77 6.22
N LEU A 67 3.03 -1.42 7.37
CA LEU A 67 2.32 -2.70 7.46
C LEU A 67 0.87 -2.59 6.94
N ILE A 68 0.12 -1.60 7.43
CA ILE A 68 -1.26 -1.34 7.00
C ILE A 68 -1.32 -1.08 5.48
N TYR A 69 -0.40 -0.26 4.97
CA TYR A 69 -0.30 0.05 3.53
C TYR A 69 -0.04 -1.22 2.69
N ASN A 70 0.85 -2.09 3.15
CA ASN A 70 1.16 -3.34 2.45
C ASN A 70 -0.04 -4.30 2.45
N LEU A 71 -0.73 -4.43 3.58
CA LEU A 71 -1.94 -5.26 3.69
C LEU A 71 -3.05 -4.72 2.78
N GLY A 72 -3.35 -3.42 2.86
CA GLY A 72 -4.38 -2.79 2.03
C GLY A 72 -4.07 -2.91 0.53
N GLN A 73 -2.80 -2.71 0.14
CA GLN A 73 -2.36 -2.90 -1.25
C GLN A 73 -2.53 -4.36 -1.71
N ARG A 74 -2.22 -5.34 -0.85
CA ARG A 74 -2.39 -6.76 -1.16
C ARG A 74 -3.86 -7.10 -1.37
N GLU A 75 -4.73 -6.68 -0.46
CA GLU A 75 -6.17 -6.92 -0.55
C GLU A 75 -6.77 -6.29 -1.79
N LEU A 76 -6.46 -5.03 -2.08
CA LEU A 76 -6.90 -4.35 -3.30
C LEU A 76 -6.49 -5.09 -4.56
N ARG A 77 -5.22 -5.52 -4.66
CA ARG A 77 -4.73 -6.27 -5.82
C ARG A 77 -5.43 -7.63 -5.95
N ASN A 78 -5.78 -8.27 -4.84
CA ASN A 78 -6.59 -9.49 -4.85
C ASN A 78 -8.02 -9.22 -5.33
N CYS A 79 -8.65 -8.11 -4.92
CA CYS A 79 -9.95 -7.68 -5.46
C CYS A 79 -9.88 -7.44 -6.98
N LEU A 80 -8.88 -6.70 -7.46
CA LEU A 80 -8.70 -6.42 -8.89
C LEU A 80 -8.52 -7.71 -9.72
N LYS A 81 -7.76 -8.68 -9.20
CA LYS A 81 -7.63 -10.01 -9.82
C LYS A 81 -8.96 -10.75 -9.91
N ARG A 82 -9.76 -10.74 -8.83
CA ARG A 82 -11.08 -11.39 -8.78
C ARG A 82 -12.05 -10.78 -9.79
N VAL A 83 -12.09 -9.45 -9.87
CA VAL A 83 -12.98 -8.69 -10.78
C VAL A 83 -12.42 -8.66 -12.22
N LYS A 84 -11.17 -9.09 -12.44
CA LYS A 84 -10.47 -9.08 -13.74
C LYS A 84 -10.47 -7.70 -14.44
N LYS A 85 -10.51 -6.64 -13.64
CA LYS A 85 -10.53 -5.26 -14.13
C LYS A 85 -9.38 -4.50 -13.49
N GLY A 86 -8.65 -3.75 -14.31
CA GLY A 86 -7.57 -2.87 -13.84
C GLY A 86 -8.06 -1.45 -13.61
N ILE A 87 -7.17 -0.63 -13.04
CA ILE A 87 -7.38 0.80 -12.85
C ILE A 87 -6.29 1.57 -13.60
N ASN A 88 -6.54 2.82 -13.94
CA ASN A 88 -5.52 3.65 -14.58
C ASN A 88 -4.41 3.99 -13.58
N ASN A 89 -3.17 3.97 -14.03
CA ASN A 89 -2.03 4.49 -13.29
C ASN A 89 -1.84 6.00 -13.55
N GLN A 90 -0.78 6.59 -12.99
CA GLN A 90 -0.48 8.03 -13.11
C GLN A 90 -0.28 8.51 -14.55
N VAL A 91 0.04 7.62 -15.48
CA VAL A 91 0.22 7.91 -16.91
C VAL A 91 -0.97 7.43 -17.75
N GLY A 92 -2.11 7.10 -17.12
CA GLY A 92 -3.34 6.69 -17.80
C GLY A 92 -3.35 5.25 -18.32
N LYS A 93 -2.33 4.44 -18.02
CA LYS A 93 -2.27 3.02 -18.42
C LYS A 93 -2.94 2.12 -17.39
N VAL A 94 -3.73 1.16 -17.87
CA VAL A 94 -4.39 0.18 -17.01
C VAL A 94 -3.37 -0.71 -16.30
N THR A 95 -3.52 -0.86 -14.98
CA THR A 95 -2.69 -1.73 -14.15
C THR A 95 -3.53 -2.57 -13.19
N LEU A 96 -3.10 -3.82 -12.99
CA LEU A 96 -3.61 -4.74 -11.96
C LEU A 96 -2.76 -4.70 -10.68
N ARG A 97 -1.70 -3.88 -10.67
CA ARG A 97 -0.75 -3.78 -9.56
C ARG A 97 -0.61 -2.34 -9.06
N PRO A 98 -1.72 -1.61 -8.79
CA PRO A 98 -1.60 -0.27 -8.25
C PRO A 98 -0.95 -0.29 -6.85
N THR A 99 -0.43 0.86 -6.44
CA THR A 99 0.00 1.08 -5.06
C THR A 99 -1.14 1.69 -4.26
N LEU A 100 -1.23 1.39 -2.96
CA LEU A 100 -2.29 2.00 -2.13
C LEU A 100 -2.10 3.52 -2.03
N ARG A 101 -0.85 4.01 -2.09
CA ARG A 101 -0.54 5.45 -2.22
C ARG A 101 -1.24 6.07 -3.43
N TRP A 102 -1.17 5.44 -4.60
CA TRP A 102 -1.85 5.93 -5.80
C TRP A 102 -3.37 5.97 -5.62
N ILE A 103 -3.95 4.95 -4.98
CA ILE A 103 -5.39 4.95 -4.68
C ILE A 103 -5.81 6.13 -3.83
N PHE A 104 -5.06 6.44 -2.77
CA PHE A 104 -5.37 7.60 -1.93
C PHE A 104 -5.21 8.91 -2.70
N GLN A 105 -4.26 9.00 -3.64
CA GLN A 105 -4.18 10.14 -4.56
C GLN A 105 -5.40 10.24 -5.48
N CYS A 106 -5.94 9.11 -5.97
CA CYS A 106 -7.18 9.12 -6.76
C CYS A 106 -8.38 9.68 -5.97
N PHE A 107 -8.39 9.51 -4.64
CA PHE A 107 -9.44 10.04 -3.77
C PHE A 107 -9.20 11.48 -3.32
N GLN A 108 -8.03 12.07 -3.61
CA GLN A 108 -7.81 13.49 -3.35
C GLN A 108 -8.82 14.33 -4.13
N GLY A 109 -9.43 15.27 -3.44
CA GLY A 109 -10.45 16.15 -4.00
C GLY A 109 -11.88 15.59 -4.00
N ILE A 110 -12.13 14.42 -3.38
CA ILE A 110 -13.51 14.06 -2.99
C ILE A 110 -13.88 14.93 -1.79
N HIS A 111 -14.95 15.71 -1.93
CA HIS A 111 -15.37 16.66 -0.90
C HIS A 111 -16.82 16.45 -0.53
N TYR A 112 -17.10 16.49 0.77
CA TYR A 112 -18.45 16.59 1.29
C TYR A 112 -18.80 18.06 1.50
N VAL A 113 -19.84 18.54 0.82
CA VAL A 113 -20.22 19.96 0.81
C VAL A 113 -21.70 20.10 1.15
N ILE A 114 -22.04 21.18 1.85
CA ILE A 114 -23.42 21.56 2.14
C ILE A 114 -23.73 22.81 1.35
N LEU A 115 -24.57 22.70 0.30
CA LEU A 115 -25.08 23.84 -0.45
C LEU A 115 -26.59 23.94 -0.24
N ASN A 116 -27.08 25.12 0.14
CA ASN A 116 -28.52 25.37 0.36
C ASN A 116 -29.17 24.34 1.30
N ARG A 117 -28.49 23.94 2.38
CA ARG A 117 -28.89 22.89 3.33
C ARG A 117 -28.99 21.47 2.75
N VAL A 118 -28.62 21.27 1.49
CA VAL A 118 -28.51 19.95 0.86
C VAL A 118 -27.09 19.43 0.98
N LYS A 119 -26.95 18.23 1.53
CA LYS A 119 -25.68 17.52 1.68
C LYS A 119 -25.35 16.83 0.35
N GLN A 120 -24.15 17.05 -0.18
CA GLN A 120 -23.72 16.43 -1.43
C GLN A 120 -22.23 16.10 -1.41
N ILE A 121 -21.87 15.03 -2.12
CA ILE A 121 -20.48 14.64 -2.35
C ILE A 121 -20.09 15.10 -3.75
N VAL A 122 -19.06 15.92 -3.83
CA VAL A 122 -18.53 16.46 -5.09
C VAL A 122 -17.33 15.63 -5.53
N ASN A 123 -17.12 15.53 -6.85
CA ASN A 123 -15.97 14.88 -7.47
C ASN A 123 -15.91 13.35 -7.24
N LEU A 124 -17.06 12.71 -6.99
CA LEU A 124 -17.20 11.26 -6.90
C LEU A 124 -17.51 10.65 -8.28
N THR A 125 -16.51 10.62 -9.16
CA THR A 125 -16.60 10.08 -10.53
C THR A 125 -16.82 8.57 -10.55
N GLU A 126 -17.25 8.02 -11.68
CA GLU A 126 -17.44 6.57 -11.86
C GLU A 126 -16.16 5.75 -11.61
N GLU A 127 -15.00 6.28 -11.99
CA GLU A 127 -13.72 5.63 -11.68
C GLU A 127 -13.47 5.59 -10.16
N ARG A 128 -13.73 6.68 -9.45
CA ARG A 128 -13.57 6.74 -7.99
C ARG A 128 -14.57 5.83 -7.27
N ARG A 129 -15.83 5.77 -7.75
CA ARG A 129 -16.85 4.82 -7.26
C ARG A 129 -16.41 3.38 -7.46
N PHE A 130 -15.87 3.06 -8.63
CA PHE A 130 -15.33 1.73 -8.92
C PHE A 130 -14.15 1.39 -8.00
N ILE A 131 -13.23 2.32 -7.76
CA ILE A 131 -12.10 2.08 -6.84
C ILE A 131 -12.61 1.90 -5.40
N LEU A 132 -13.59 2.68 -4.96
CA LEU A 132 -14.20 2.55 -3.64
C LEU A 132 -14.88 1.19 -3.44
N SER A 133 -15.57 0.66 -4.46
CA SER A 133 -16.25 -0.64 -4.35
C SER A 133 -15.29 -1.82 -4.16
N LEU A 134 -14.00 -1.64 -4.49
CA LEU A 134 -12.95 -2.64 -4.26
C LEU A 134 -12.40 -2.63 -2.82
N LEU A 135 -12.71 -1.59 -2.04
CA LEU A 135 -12.27 -1.44 -0.66
C LEU A 135 -13.30 -2.00 0.33
N PRO A 136 -12.90 -2.35 1.56
CA PRO A 136 -13.84 -2.78 2.60
C PRO A 136 -14.95 -1.75 2.87
N ALA A 137 -16.13 -2.21 3.28
CA ALA A 137 -17.28 -1.34 3.55
C ALA A 137 -16.99 -0.24 4.59
N SER A 138 -16.12 -0.51 5.56
CA SER A 138 -15.65 0.47 6.53
C SER A 138 -14.91 1.65 5.87
N CYS A 139 -14.08 1.39 4.86
CA CYS A 139 -13.40 2.43 4.10
C CYS A 139 -14.35 3.20 3.19
N GLN A 140 -15.35 2.52 2.61
CA GLN A 140 -16.34 3.16 1.75
C GLN A 140 -17.16 4.22 2.50
N ARG A 141 -17.57 3.92 3.75
CA ARG A 141 -18.31 4.85 4.63
C ARG A 141 -17.56 6.14 4.98
N TYR A 142 -16.25 6.18 4.77
CA TYR A 142 -15.48 7.42 4.97
C TYR A 142 -15.73 8.43 3.83
N TYR A 143 -16.10 7.94 2.64
CA TYR A 143 -16.27 8.75 1.42
C TYR A 143 -17.72 8.88 0.95
N LEU A 144 -18.65 8.11 1.53
CA LEU A 144 -20.09 8.04 1.20
C LEU A 144 -20.94 8.52 2.38
#